data_AF-A0A099G1S3-F1
#
_entry.id   AF-A0A099G1S3-F1
#
_cell.length_a   1.000
_cell.length_b   1.000
_cell.length_c   1.000
_cell.angle_alpha   90.00
_cell.angle_beta   90.00
_cell.angle_gamma   90.00
#
_symmetry.space_group_name_H-M   'P 1'
#
loop_
_entity.id
_entity.type
_entity.pdbx_description
1 polymer ?
#
loop_
_entity_poly.entity_id
_entity_poly.type
_entity_poly.pdbx_seq_one_letter_code
_entity_poly.pdbx_strand_id
1 'polypeptide(L)'
;MACCAALAACADKSDQIGASYVSPGMYANLSCPQLAEEAQTVANRAAQASAAQDKKANDDAVAVGVATVLFWPALFMIKGDGAGAAEVARLKGEMQAIEQANARKKCNIRFRR
;
A
#
# COMPACT_ATOMS: atom_id res chain seq x y z
N MET A 1 -19.54 18.90 24.82
CA MET A 1 -19.14 19.22 23.45
C MET A 1 -19.18 17.92 22.66
N ALA A 2 -20.17 17.76 21.80
CA ALA A 2 -20.43 16.57 21.00
C ALA A 2 -19.69 16.64 19.65
N CYS A 3 -19.76 15.53 18.91
CA CYS A 3 -19.35 15.31 17.52
C CYS A 3 -17.87 15.00 17.27
N CYS A 4 -17.58 13.72 17.01
CA CYS A 4 -17.14 13.24 15.69
C CYS A 4 -17.26 11.72 15.63
N ALA A 5 -18.40 11.24 15.15
CA ALA A 5 -18.60 9.86 14.71
C ALA A 5 -18.06 9.72 13.29
N ALA A 6 -16.98 8.96 13.07
CA ALA A 6 -16.58 8.38 11.79
C ALA A 6 -15.27 7.57 11.91
N LEU A 7 -15.32 6.36 12.48
CA LEU A 7 -14.15 5.46 12.51
C LEU A 7 -14.58 4.01 12.27
N ALA A 8 -15.12 3.70 11.09
CA ALA A 8 -15.27 2.33 10.62
C ALA A 8 -15.50 2.24 9.11
N ALA A 9 -14.48 2.60 8.32
CA ALA A 9 -14.24 1.94 7.03
C ALA A 9 -12.90 1.23 7.21
N CYS A 10 -12.93 -0.10 7.39
CA CYS A 10 -11.80 -0.88 7.93
C CYS A 10 -10.60 -1.03 6.98
N ALA A 11 -10.76 -0.75 5.68
CA ALA A 11 -9.68 -0.83 4.71
C ALA A 11 -9.38 0.56 4.14
N ASP A 12 -8.18 1.07 4.44
CA ASP A 12 -7.66 2.29 3.83
C ASP A 12 -7.54 2.11 2.32
N LYS A 13 -7.94 3.12 1.57
CA LYS A 13 -7.66 3.21 0.13
C LYS A 13 -6.14 3.20 -0.09
N SER A 14 -5.74 2.66 -1.23
CA SER A 14 -4.33 2.51 -1.59
C SER A 14 -3.59 3.84 -1.60
N ASP A 15 -4.24 4.96 -1.94
CA ASP A 15 -3.67 6.31 -1.94
C ASP A 15 -3.37 6.85 -0.54
N GLN A 16 -4.17 6.47 0.46
CA GLN A 16 -4.01 6.86 1.87
C GLN A 16 -2.94 6.04 2.61
N ILE A 17 -2.54 4.89 2.05
CA ILE A 17 -1.49 4.04 2.62
C ILE A 17 -0.12 4.67 2.35
N GLY A 18 0.57 5.06 3.42
CA GLY A 18 1.94 5.56 3.37
C GLY A 18 2.95 4.48 2.96
N ALA A 19 4.07 4.90 2.36
CA ALA A 19 5.18 4.01 2.10
C ALA A 19 5.85 3.58 3.40
N SER A 20 6.11 2.29 3.57
CA SER A 20 6.96 1.82 4.67
C SER A 20 8.43 2.02 4.30
N TYR A 21 9.29 2.18 5.30
CA TYR A 21 10.71 2.36 5.04
C TYR A 21 11.34 1.05 4.55
N VAL A 22 11.95 1.09 3.36
CA VAL A 22 12.77 0.01 2.81
C VAL A 22 14.17 0.55 2.52
N SER A 23 15.20 -0.22 2.90
CA SER A 23 16.58 0.22 2.72
C SER A 23 16.98 0.25 1.24
N PRO A 24 17.47 1.38 0.70
CA PRO A 24 17.99 1.46 -0.66
C PRO A 24 19.29 0.65 -0.85
N GLY A 25 19.95 0.25 0.24
CA GLY A 25 21.17 -0.57 0.20
C GLY A 25 20.95 -1.94 -0.46
N MET A 26 19.74 -2.48 -0.40
CA MET A 26 19.38 -3.75 -1.05
C MET A 26 19.53 -3.69 -2.57
N TYR A 27 19.31 -2.51 -3.16
CA TYR A 27 19.40 -2.28 -4.61
C TYR A 27 20.77 -1.73 -5.04
N ALA A 28 21.68 -1.47 -4.10
CA ALA A 28 22.99 -0.86 -4.39
C ALA A 28 23.87 -1.74 -5.29
N ASN A 29 23.70 -3.06 -5.22
CA ASN A 29 24.49 -4.02 -6.00
C ASN A 29 23.94 -4.27 -7.43
N LEU A 30 22.72 -3.81 -7.75
CA LEU A 30 22.11 -4.00 -9.07
C LEU A 30 22.72 -3.06 -10.11
N SER A 31 23.03 -3.55 -11.32
CA SER A 31 23.38 -2.68 -12.46
C SER A 31 22.18 -1.83 -12.89
N CYS A 32 22.41 -0.72 -13.61
CA CYS A 32 21.31 0.12 -14.11
C CYS A 32 20.22 -0.62 -14.91
N PRO A 33 20.54 -1.56 -15.83
CA PRO A 33 19.51 -2.34 -16.50
C PRO A 33 18.74 -3.25 -15.53
N GLN A 34 19.42 -3.92 -14.60
CA GLN A 34 18.78 -4.76 -13.58
C GLN A 34 17.88 -3.93 -12.64
N LEU A 35 18.29 -2.71 -12.30
CA LEU A 35 17.51 -1.80 -11.47
C LEU A 35 16.23 -1.34 -12.19
N ALA A 36 16.27 -1.19 -13.52
CA ALA A 36 15.10 -0.84 -14.31
C ALA A 36 14.10 -2.01 -14.43
N GLU A 37 14.59 -3.23 -14.61
CA GLU A 37 13.76 -4.45 -14.60
C GLU A 37 13.10 -4.66 -13.23
N GLU A 38 13.86 -4.46 -12.15
CA GLU A 38 13.34 -4.54 -10.79
C GLU A 38 12.30 -3.43 -10.52
N ALA A 39 12.57 -2.20 -10.97
CA ALA A 39 11.61 -1.10 -10.88
C ALA A 39 10.27 -1.43 -11.57
N GLN A 40 10.33 -2.00 -12.79
CA GLN A 40 9.14 -2.43 -13.52
C GLN A 40 8.37 -3.51 -12.77
N THR A 41 9.09 -4.47 -12.18
CA THR A 41 8.52 -5.60 -11.46
C THR A 41 7.83 -5.13 -10.18
N VAL A 42 8.50 -4.30 -9.38
CA VAL A 42 7.95 -3.73 -8.15
C VAL A 42 6.76 -2.82 -8.47
N ALA A 43 6.83 -2.00 -9.54
CA ALA A 43 5.73 -1.14 -9.96
C ALA A 43 4.48 -1.95 -10.33
N ASN A 44 4.64 -3.04 -11.09
CA ASN A 44 3.51 -3.91 -11.46
C ASN A 44 2.87 -4.58 -10.24
N ARG A 45 3.68 -5.03 -9.28
CA ARG A 45 3.20 -5.62 -8.02
C ARG A 45 2.49 -4.57 -7.17
N ALA A 46 3.05 -3.37 -7.05
CA ALA A 46 2.46 -2.26 -6.32
C ALA A 46 1.09 -1.88 -6.88
N ALA A 47 0.95 -1.83 -8.21
CA ALA A 47 -0.31 -1.54 -8.88
C ALA A 47 -1.37 -2.63 -8.61
N GLN A 48 -0.99 -3.92 -8.68
CA GLN A 48 -1.90 -5.03 -8.38
C GLN A 48 -2.33 -5.05 -6.91
N ALA A 49 -1.39 -4.86 -5.99
CA ALA A 49 -1.68 -4.79 -4.56
C ALA A 49 -2.59 -3.59 -4.22
N SER A 50 -2.31 -2.43 -4.82
CA SER A 50 -3.12 -1.22 -4.66
C SER A 50 -4.54 -1.42 -5.20
N ALA A 51 -4.68 -1.99 -6.40
CA ALA A 51 -6.00 -2.27 -6.98
C ALA A 51 -6.79 -3.30 -6.16
N ALA A 52 -6.14 -4.34 -5.64
CA ALA A 52 -6.76 -5.31 -4.75
C ALA A 52 -7.21 -4.66 -3.43
N GLN A 53 -6.38 -3.78 -2.87
CA GLN A 53 -6.71 -3.03 -1.65
C GLN A 53 -7.86 -2.04 -1.88
N ASP A 54 -7.87 -1.33 -3.01
CA ASP A 54 -8.96 -0.40 -3.37
C ASP A 54 -10.27 -1.13 -3.61
N LYS A 55 -10.22 -2.32 -4.22
CA LYS A 55 -11.39 -3.18 -4.37
C LYS A 55 -11.91 -3.64 -3.01
N LYS A 56 -11.04 -4.12 -2.11
CA LYS A 56 -11.41 -4.49 -0.74
C LYS A 56 -12.02 -3.32 0.02
N ALA A 57 -11.41 -2.13 -0.06
CA ALA A 57 -11.93 -0.92 0.56
C ALA A 57 -13.33 -0.53 0.05
N ASN A 58 -13.61 -0.73 -1.24
CA ASN A 58 -14.93 -0.47 -1.82
C ASN A 58 -15.96 -1.56 -1.46
N ASP A 59 -15.58 -2.84 -1.50
CA ASP A 59 -16.46 -3.98 -1.20
C ASP A 59 -16.83 -4.01 0.31
N ASP A 60 -15.87 -3.70 1.19
CA ASP A 60 -16.10 -3.57 2.64
C ASP A 60 -17.02 -2.41 2.99
N ALA A 61 -16.94 -1.27 2.27
CA ALA A 61 -17.81 -0.13 2.54
C ALA A 61 -19.31 -0.46 2.39
N VAL A 62 -19.66 -1.40 1.50
CA VAL A 62 -21.04 -1.84 1.26
C VAL A 62 -21.45 -2.96 2.22
N ALA A 63 -20.60 -3.95 2.44
CA ALA A 63 -20.89 -5.09 3.32
C ALA A 63 -20.93 -4.70 4.80
N VAL A 64 -20.01 -3.83 5.24
CA VAL A 64 -19.96 -3.29 6.61
C VAL A 64 -21.18 -2.40 6.88
N GLY A 65 -21.70 -1.65 5.90
CA GLY A 65 -22.90 -0.81 6.10
C GLY A 65 -24.12 -1.61 6.59
N VAL A 66 -24.33 -2.82 6.06
CA VAL A 66 -25.46 -3.69 6.45
C VAL A 66 -25.11 -4.54 7.68
N ALA A 67 -23.89 -5.09 7.75
CA ALA A 67 -23.45 -5.95 8.85
C ALA A 67 -23.21 -5.18 10.16
N THR A 68 -22.83 -3.89 10.09
CA THR A 68 -22.61 -3.05 11.28
C THR A 68 -23.88 -2.74 12.03
N VAL A 69 -25.03 -2.68 11.37
CA VAL A 69 -26.31 -2.48 12.09
C VAL A 69 -26.76 -3.77 12.78
N LEU A 70 -26.52 -4.94 12.16
CA LEU A 70 -27.01 -6.22 12.64
C LEU A 70 -26.06 -6.94 13.62
N PHE A 71 -24.75 -6.78 13.45
CA PHE A 71 -23.71 -7.55 14.16
C PHE A 71 -22.68 -6.67 14.87
N TRP A 72 -23.05 -5.44 15.25
CA TRP A 72 -22.16 -4.50 15.93
C TRP A 72 -21.41 -5.03 17.17
N PRO A 73 -21.92 -5.96 18.03
CA PRO A 73 -21.18 -6.34 19.24
C PRO A 73 -19.99 -7.23 18.87
N ALA A 74 -20.07 -7.99 17.78
CA ALA A 74 -19.00 -8.86 17.29
C ALA A 74 -17.89 -8.07 16.57
N LEU A 75 -18.19 -6.88 16.05
CA LEU A 75 -17.17 -6.01 15.43
C LEU A 75 -16.09 -5.55 16.41
N PHE A 76 -16.38 -5.50 17.72
CA PHE A 76 -15.36 -5.26 18.75
C PHE A 76 -14.29 -6.36 18.83
N MET A 77 -14.54 -7.55 18.26
CA MET A 77 -13.64 -8.70 18.31
C MET A 77 -12.83 -8.92 17.02
N ILE A 78 -13.19 -8.26 15.91
CA ILE A 78 -12.61 -8.49 14.58
C ILE A 78 -11.84 -7.24 14.14
N LYS A 79 -10.79 -6.87 14.88
CA LYS A 79 -9.88 -5.79 14.47
C LYS A 79 -8.65 -6.40 13.83
N GLY A 80 -8.76 -6.78 12.56
CA GLY A 80 -7.69 -7.50 11.87
C GLY A 80 -7.85 -7.58 10.36
N ASP A 81 -7.66 -6.46 9.65
CA ASP A 81 -7.39 -6.50 8.21
C ASP A 81 -6.24 -5.54 7.85
N GLY A 82 -5.06 -5.82 8.42
CA GLY A 82 -3.83 -5.03 8.20
C GLY A 82 -2.90 -5.61 7.13
N ALA A 83 -3.15 -6.84 6.64
CA ALA A 83 -2.22 -7.56 5.79
C ALA A 83 -2.12 -6.97 4.36
N GLY A 84 -3.25 -6.54 3.78
CA GLY A 84 -3.27 -5.89 2.47
C GLY A 84 -2.63 -4.50 2.49
N ALA A 85 -2.96 -3.71 3.51
CA ALA A 85 -2.38 -2.37 3.70
C ALA A 85 -0.85 -2.43 3.94
N ALA A 86 -0.37 -3.40 4.72
CA ALA A 86 1.06 -3.60 4.96
C ALA A 86 1.82 -3.94 3.66
N GLU A 87 1.22 -4.74 2.77
CA GLU A 87 1.84 -5.09 1.49
C GLU A 87 1.90 -3.89 0.54
N VAL A 88 0.83 -3.08 0.45
CA VAL A 88 0.84 -1.82 -0.31
C VAL A 88 1.89 -0.86 0.24
N ALA A 89 1.99 -0.72 1.56
CA ALA A 89 2.99 0.11 2.20
C ALA A 89 4.42 -0.35 1.88
N ARG A 90 4.69 -1.66 1.94
CA ARG A 90 5.98 -2.27 1.59
C ARG A 90 6.37 -2.02 0.14
N LEU A 91 5.47 -2.28 -0.80
CA LEU A 91 5.74 -2.10 -2.23
C LEU A 91 5.97 -0.62 -2.59
N LYS A 92 5.24 0.31 -1.96
CA LYS A 92 5.53 1.76 -2.07
C LYS A 92 6.91 2.12 -1.51
N GLY A 93 7.31 1.50 -0.40
CA GLY A 93 8.63 1.63 0.18
C GLY A 93 9.75 1.16 -0.75
N GLU A 94 9.55 0.00 -1.38
CA GLU A 94 10.48 -0.55 -2.37
C GLU A 94 10.64 0.38 -3.58
N MET A 95 9.55 0.95 -4.09
CA MET A 95 9.64 1.96 -5.15
C MET A 95 10.47 3.17 -4.73
N GLN A 96 10.29 3.69 -3.51
CA GLN A 96 11.10 4.80 -3.00
C GLN A 96 12.58 4.41 -2.82
N ALA A 97 12.85 3.18 -2.40
CA ALA A 97 14.20 2.67 -2.25
C ALA A 97 14.91 2.52 -3.60
N ILE A 98 14.20 2.06 -4.63
CA ILE A 98 14.69 1.97 -6.01
C ILE A 98 14.91 3.36 -6.61
N GLU A 99 14.01 4.31 -6.37
CA GLU A 99 14.18 5.72 -6.78
C GLU A 99 15.45 6.33 -6.18
N GLN A 100 15.68 6.10 -4.88
CA GLN A 100 16.89 6.55 -4.20
C GLN A 100 18.15 5.87 -4.76
N ALA A 101 18.09 4.56 -5.06
CA ALA A 101 19.19 3.83 -5.69
C ALA A 101 19.47 4.37 -7.11
N ASN A 102 18.43 4.66 -7.89
CA ASN A 102 18.54 5.27 -9.22
C ASN A 102 19.22 6.64 -9.16
N ALA A 103 18.84 7.48 -8.18
CA ALA A 103 19.46 8.79 -7.96
C ALA A 103 20.93 8.67 -7.56
N ARG A 104 21.26 7.75 -6.64
CA ARG A 104 22.64 7.49 -6.19
C ARG A 104 23.53 6.97 -7.31
N LYS A 105 23.00 6.09 -8.17
CA LYS A 105 23.74 5.45 -9.27
C LYS A 105 23.67 6.21 -10.60
N LYS A 106 22.86 7.27 -10.68
CA LYS A 106 22.63 8.10 -11.88
C LYS A 106 22.16 7.28 -13.09
N CYS A 107 21.30 6.28 -12.86
CA CYS A 107 20.82 5.37 -13.91
C CYS A 107 19.74 6.00 -14.83
N ASN A 108 19.30 7.24 -14.56
CA ASN A 108 18.33 8.00 -15.37
C ASN A 108 16.99 7.29 -15.63
N ILE A 109 16.61 6.34 -14.76
CA ILE A 109 15.32 5.66 -14.84
C ILE A 109 14.20 6.68 -14.56
N ARG A 110 13.16 6.68 -15.38
CA ARG A 110 12.00 7.57 -15.26
C ARG A 110 10.84 6.84 -14.60
N PHE A 111 10.53 7.21 -13.37
CA PHE A 111 9.37 6.72 -12.64
C PHE A 111 8.16 7.57 -13.02
N ARG A 112 7.09 6.93 -13.51
CA ARG A 112 5.81 7.60 -13.77
C ARG A 112 4.98 7.51 -12.49
N ARG A 113 4.62 8.66 -11.94
CA ARG A 113 3.67 8.79 -10.82
C ARG A 113 2.24 8.76 -11.34
#